data_AF-A0A1B9IAP6-F1
#
_entry.id   AF-A0A1B9IAP6-F1
#
_cell.length_a   1.000
_cell.length_b   1.000
_cell.length_c   1.000
_cell.angle_alpha   90.00
_cell.angle_beta   90.00
_cell.angle_gamma   90.00
#
_symmetry.space_group_name_H-M   'P 1'
#
loop_
_entity.id
_entity.type
_entity.pdbx_description
1 polymer ?
#
loop_
_entity_poly.entity_id
_entity_poly.type
_entity_poly.pdbx_seq_one_letter_code
_entity_poly.pdbx_strand_id
1 'polypeptide(L)'
;MMIVPLLCGLLYALFYFTYQTLSLKFDTERKRAYILSVISSFTMTTLSIPFFINYLRFGLERTFKDGQKGWLGMIGEFGTTFFGVYLFAFTQLTIGYLKYRSQVGLLTGWIHHTVYIGLMFYLARTNTAPIFLTGAVMELPTFDLGLSNLFPSVRNDLRFLSSFFVFRILYHVYLLIDVARLYSRSYMGDSWVPTIMLGLALLMHISWFKGGLSGYVKRQSKIEANVNVNSQMDNKQDLIIDAVSEYDISVKEVLPITPEDSPLITPRTPSVGPSLLLPHIQIPNLNLPNLPSFTELTAALNREKLVESGNGFKEAVKHRWDEQKEKFNTKGQLLGRRSKIDTLNGEESVTIREVVID
;
A
#
# COMPACT_ATOMS: atom_id res chain seq x y z
N MET A 1 -15.66 13.37 29.60
CA MET A 1 -15.45 12.07 28.90
C MET A 1 -16.56 11.67 27.93
N MET A 2 -17.76 12.28 27.92
CA MET A 2 -18.84 11.95 26.95
C MET A 2 -18.58 12.44 25.50
N ILE A 3 -17.60 13.30 25.28
CA ILE A 3 -17.33 13.91 23.96
C ILE A 3 -16.66 12.91 23.01
N VAL A 4 -15.80 12.01 23.51
CA VAL A 4 -15.01 11.10 22.66
C VAL A 4 -15.88 10.05 21.95
N PRO A 5 -16.82 9.34 22.61
CA PRO A 5 -17.67 8.38 21.91
C PRO A 5 -18.58 9.02 20.86
N LEU A 6 -19.13 10.21 21.16
CA LEU A 6 -19.96 10.98 20.23
C LEU A 6 -19.13 11.41 19.01
N LEU A 7 -17.92 11.92 19.24
CA LEU A 7 -16.98 12.30 18.18
C LEU A 7 -16.62 11.09 17.30
N CYS A 8 -16.35 9.92 17.91
CA CYS A 8 -16.08 8.69 17.17
C CYS A 8 -17.24 8.30 16.25
N GLY A 9 -18.48 8.34 16.76
CA GLY A 9 -19.67 8.02 15.99
C GLY A 9 -19.90 9.01 14.83
N LEU A 10 -19.70 10.30 15.08
CA LEU A 10 -19.84 11.34 14.05
C LEU A 10 -18.76 11.23 12.97
N LEU A 11 -17.50 11.02 13.34
CA LEU A 11 -16.40 10.82 12.40
C LEU A 11 -16.62 9.56 11.56
N TYR A 12 -17.10 8.48 12.17
CA TYR A 12 -17.43 7.24 11.46
C TYR A 12 -18.55 7.48 10.42
N ALA A 13 -19.66 8.13 10.83
CA ALA A 13 -20.75 8.45 9.94
C ALA A 13 -20.29 9.34 8.76
N LEU A 14 -19.43 10.32 9.05
CA LEU A 14 -18.83 11.18 8.04
C LEU A 14 -17.99 10.37 7.05
N PHE A 15 -17.07 9.52 7.51
CA PHE A 15 -16.28 8.65 6.63
C PHE A 15 -17.16 7.76 5.76
N TYR A 16 -18.18 7.14 6.34
CA TYR A 16 -19.11 6.28 5.61
C TYR A 16 -19.88 7.05 4.53
N PHE A 17 -20.42 8.23 4.87
CA PHE A 17 -21.17 9.07 3.94
C PHE A 17 -20.27 9.63 2.82
N THR A 18 -19.10 10.16 3.17
CA THR A 18 -18.12 10.64 2.19
C THR A 18 -17.67 9.52 1.27
N TYR A 19 -17.45 8.32 1.81
CA TYR A 19 -17.12 7.15 1.00
C TYR A 19 -18.27 6.80 0.03
N GLN A 20 -19.52 6.72 0.51
CA GLN A 20 -20.65 6.35 -0.32
C GLN A 20 -20.86 7.35 -1.46
N THR A 21 -20.78 8.65 -1.18
CA THR A 21 -20.94 9.73 -2.18
C THR A 21 -19.80 9.75 -3.21
N LEU A 22 -18.55 9.61 -2.77
CA LEU A 22 -17.39 9.65 -3.67
C LEU A 22 -17.20 8.35 -4.45
N SER A 23 -17.58 7.20 -3.88
CA SER A 23 -17.41 5.90 -4.55
C SER A 23 -18.18 5.79 -5.86
N LEU A 24 -19.28 6.54 -6.00
CA LEU A 24 -20.08 6.61 -7.23
C LEU A 24 -19.33 7.28 -8.39
N LYS A 25 -18.32 8.11 -8.11
CA LYS A 25 -17.54 8.83 -9.13
C LYS A 25 -16.38 8.02 -9.71
N PHE A 26 -16.10 6.84 -9.15
CA PHE A 26 -14.96 6.02 -9.58
C PHE A 26 -15.44 4.62 -9.96
N ASP A 27 -15.08 4.15 -11.15
CA ASP A 27 -15.59 2.88 -11.69
C ASP A 27 -14.87 1.66 -11.11
N THR A 28 -13.57 1.81 -10.81
CA THR A 28 -12.74 0.68 -10.36
C THR A 28 -12.72 0.55 -8.85
N GLU A 29 -12.87 -0.69 -8.37
CA GLU A 29 -12.71 -1.04 -6.95
C GLU A 29 -11.39 -0.56 -6.36
N ARG A 30 -10.33 -0.65 -7.17
CA ARG A 30 -9.00 -0.17 -6.79
C ARG A 30 -9.01 1.33 -6.48
N LYS A 31 -9.58 2.18 -7.34
CA LYS A 31 -9.67 3.62 -7.08
C LYS A 31 -10.53 3.90 -5.85
N ARG A 32 -11.65 3.19 -5.67
CA ARG A 32 -12.53 3.33 -4.50
C ARG A 32 -11.80 3.07 -3.18
N ALA A 33 -10.89 2.08 -3.15
CA ALA A 33 -10.09 1.77 -1.97
C ALA A 33 -9.13 2.93 -1.56
N TYR A 34 -8.67 3.76 -2.50
CA TYR A 34 -7.77 4.88 -2.20
C TYR A 34 -8.48 6.14 -1.69
N ILE A 35 -9.80 6.27 -1.84
CA ILE A 35 -10.55 7.49 -1.44
C ILE A 35 -10.32 7.82 0.04
N LEU A 36 -10.56 6.84 0.92
CA LEU A 36 -10.42 7.03 2.37
C LEU A 36 -8.95 7.22 2.76
N SER A 37 -8.02 6.54 2.09
CA SER A 37 -6.59 6.70 2.32
C SER A 37 -6.12 8.12 1.98
N VAL A 38 -6.58 8.70 0.87
CA VAL A 38 -6.26 10.08 0.48
C VAL A 38 -6.82 11.08 1.48
N ILE A 39 -8.09 10.95 1.88
CA ILE A 39 -8.72 11.85 2.86
C ILE A 39 -8.00 11.78 4.22
N SER A 40 -7.68 10.57 4.67
CA SER A 40 -7.02 10.34 5.95
C SER A 40 -5.59 10.89 5.94
N SER A 41 -4.79 10.53 4.93
CA SER A 41 -3.40 11.01 4.82
C SER A 41 -3.31 12.52 4.62
N PHE A 42 -4.23 13.13 3.86
CA PHE A 42 -4.32 14.59 3.73
C PHE A 42 -4.61 15.26 5.08
N THR A 43 -5.62 14.77 5.80
CA THR A 43 -6.00 15.31 7.10
C THR A 43 -4.86 15.15 8.11
N MET A 44 -4.26 13.97 8.21
CA MET A 44 -3.16 13.71 9.13
C MET A 44 -1.92 14.55 8.82
N THR A 45 -1.58 14.70 7.54
CA THR A 45 -0.50 15.59 7.12
C THR A 45 -0.79 17.02 7.56
N THR A 46 -2.01 17.52 7.32
CA THR A 46 -2.39 18.89 7.69
C THR A 46 -2.35 19.12 9.20
N LEU A 47 -2.91 18.20 10.00
CA LEU A 47 -2.90 18.28 11.46
C LEU A 47 -1.49 18.17 12.06
N SER A 48 -0.57 17.51 11.36
CA SER A 48 0.82 17.34 11.80
C SER A 48 1.68 18.60 11.65
N ILE A 49 1.35 19.50 10.71
CA ILE A 49 2.14 20.69 10.39
C ILE A 49 2.51 21.51 11.63
N PRO A 50 1.59 21.90 12.54
CA PRO A 50 1.96 22.67 13.72
C PRO A 50 2.94 21.92 14.64
N PHE A 51 2.78 20.61 14.81
CA PHE A 51 3.69 19.80 15.62
C PHE A 51 5.07 19.67 14.97
N PHE A 52 5.11 19.44 13.65
CA PHE A 52 6.35 19.34 12.90
C PHE A 52 7.13 20.66 12.92
N ILE A 53 6.45 21.81 12.73
CA ILE A 53 7.09 23.13 12.82
C ILE A 53 7.60 23.39 14.25
N ASN A 54 6.80 23.06 15.28
CA ASN A 54 7.22 23.22 16.68
C ASN A 54 8.45 22.36 16.97
N TYR A 55 8.45 21.12 16.46
CA TYR A 55 9.55 20.18 16.60
C TYR A 55 10.85 20.69 15.97
N LEU A 56 10.79 21.16 14.72
CA LEU A 56 11.96 21.70 14.03
C LEU A 56 12.51 22.97 14.68
N ARG A 57 11.66 23.79 15.31
CA ARG A 57 12.07 25.07 15.90
C ARG A 57 12.57 24.95 17.35
N PHE A 58 11.93 24.09 18.13
CA PHE A 58 12.11 24.07 19.59
C PHE A 58 12.45 22.69 20.15
N GLY A 59 12.49 21.65 19.31
CA GLY A 59 12.81 20.29 19.70
C GLY A 59 11.63 19.50 20.27
N LEU A 60 11.91 18.23 20.61
CA LEU A 60 10.89 17.27 21.02
C LEU A 60 10.28 17.59 22.39
N GLU A 61 11.08 18.04 23.36
CA GLU A 61 10.62 18.31 24.73
C GLU A 61 9.54 19.39 24.74
N ARG A 62 9.79 20.52 24.07
CA ARG A 62 8.84 21.63 24.01
C ARG A 62 7.60 21.25 23.22
N THR A 63 7.78 20.55 22.10
CA THR A 63 6.65 20.03 21.31
C THR A 63 5.77 19.08 22.11
N PHE A 64 6.37 18.22 22.92
CA PHE A 64 5.64 17.32 23.81
C PHE A 64 4.85 18.09 24.86
N LYS A 65 5.51 19.01 25.59
CA LYS A 65 4.89 19.82 26.66
C LYS A 65 3.76 20.71 26.13
N ASP A 66 3.99 21.41 25.03
CA ASP A 66 2.98 22.25 24.38
C ASP A 66 1.82 21.40 23.85
N GLY A 67 2.13 20.20 23.33
CA GLY A 67 1.14 19.23 22.88
C GLY A 67 0.30 18.59 23.98
N GLN A 68 0.65 18.74 25.27
CA GLN A 68 -0.20 18.27 26.37
C GLN A 68 -1.32 19.25 26.73
N LYS A 69 -1.24 20.52 26.29
CA LYS A 69 -2.11 21.59 26.78
C LYS A 69 -2.58 22.51 25.65
N GLY A 70 -3.62 23.29 25.93
CA GLY A 70 -4.13 24.30 25.02
C GLY A 70 -4.63 23.72 23.68
N TRP A 71 -4.48 24.51 22.62
CA TRP A 71 -5.01 24.15 21.30
C TRP A 71 -4.23 23.01 20.62
N LEU A 72 -2.91 22.87 20.86
CA LEU A 72 -2.16 21.73 20.34
C LEU A 72 -2.66 20.42 20.97
N GLY A 73 -2.92 20.40 22.27
CA GLY A 73 -3.52 19.23 22.94
C GLY A 73 -4.84 18.81 22.30
N MET A 74 -5.75 19.75 22.04
CA MET A 74 -7.02 19.46 21.37
C MET A 74 -6.82 18.89 19.96
N ILE A 75 -5.85 19.40 19.19
CA ILE A 75 -5.52 18.83 17.87
C ILE A 75 -4.93 17.43 18.00
N GLY A 76 -4.09 17.19 19.01
CA GLY A 76 -3.50 15.88 19.27
C GLY A 76 -4.56 14.82 19.59
N GLU A 77 -5.51 15.17 20.47
CA GLU A 77 -6.66 14.32 20.80
C GLU A 77 -7.54 14.06 19.59
N PHE A 78 -7.89 15.11 18.84
CA PHE A 78 -8.69 15.00 17.62
C PHE A 78 -7.99 14.14 16.57
N GLY A 79 -6.70 14.38 16.29
CA GLY A 79 -5.94 13.64 15.28
C GLY A 79 -5.79 12.16 15.62
N THR A 80 -5.51 11.84 16.90
CA THR A 80 -5.44 10.44 17.36
C THR A 80 -6.80 9.75 17.25
N THR A 81 -7.88 10.44 17.63
CA THR A 81 -9.24 9.92 17.51
C THR A 81 -9.64 9.72 16.05
N PHE A 82 -9.38 10.71 15.19
CA PHE A 82 -9.65 10.67 13.76
C PHE A 82 -8.93 9.50 13.09
N PHE A 83 -7.63 9.34 13.35
CA PHE A 83 -6.85 8.26 12.76
C PHE A 83 -7.30 6.88 13.29
N GLY A 84 -7.59 6.78 14.58
CA GLY A 84 -8.13 5.55 15.18
C GLY A 84 -9.47 5.13 14.58
N VAL A 85 -10.40 6.08 14.42
CA VAL A 85 -11.71 5.83 13.78
C VAL A 85 -11.53 5.47 12.32
N TYR A 86 -10.65 6.14 11.58
CA TYR A 86 -10.31 5.77 10.20
C TYR A 86 -9.83 4.32 10.12
N LEU A 87 -8.86 3.92 10.95
CA LEU A 87 -8.33 2.56 10.96
C LEU A 87 -9.41 1.53 11.30
N PHE A 88 -10.26 1.84 12.27
CA PHE A 88 -11.34 0.95 12.69
C PHE A 88 -12.41 0.81 11.59
N ALA A 89 -12.86 1.92 11.01
CA ALA A 89 -13.83 1.93 9.91
C ALA A 89 -13.30 1.20 8.66
N PHE A 90 -12.03 1.43 8.35
CA PHE A 90 -11.36 0.84 7.18
C PHE A 90 -11.12 -0.66 7.36
N THR A 91 -10.64 -1.08 8.53
CA THR A 91 -10.12 -2.44 8.76
C THR A 91 -11.15 -3.38 9.38
N GLN A 92 -11.94 -2.90 10.35
CA GLN A 92 -12.75 -3.79 11.20
C GLN A 92 -14.23 -3.85 10.82
N LEU A 93 -14.89 -2.74 10.44
CA LEU A 93 -16.35 -2.73 10.55
C LEU A 93 -17.22 -2.69 9.28
N THR A 94 -16.77 -2.24 8.10
CA THR A 94 -17.74 -2.15 6.97
C THR A 94 -17.12 -2.11 5.58
N ILE A 95 -16.10 -1.31 5.30
CA ILE A 95 -15.73 -1.03 3.90
C ILE A 95 -14.64 -1.97 3.40
N GLY A 96 -13.54 -2.13 4.13
CA GLY A 96 -12.43 -3.00 3.72
C GLY A 96 -12.82 -4.48 3.72
N TYR A 97 -13.52 -4.95 4.76
CA TYR A 97 -13.93 -6.35 4.87
C TYR A 97 -15.04 -6.73 3.88
N LEU A 98 -16.06 -5.87 3.68
CA LEU A 98 -17.21 -6.20 2.82
C LEU A 98 -16.99 -5.86 1.34
N LYS A 99 -16.34 -4.72 1.02
CA LYS A 99 -16.24 -4.25 -0.36
C LYS A 99 -14.93 -4.64 -1.06
N TYR A 100 -13.78 -4.69 -0.38
CA TYR A 100 -12.46 -4.85 -1.04
C TYR A 100 -11.50 -5.81 -0.34
N ARG A 101 -11.99 -6.91 0.24
CA ARG A 101 -11.16 -7.91 0.94
C ARG A 101 -9.95 -8.37 0.11
N SER A 102 -10.10 -8.46 -1.21
CA SER A 102 -9.06 -8.89 -2.15
C SER A 102 -7.92 -7.89 -2.36
N GLN A 103 -8.10 -6.63 -1.96
CA GLN A 103 -7.10 -5.56 -2.13
C GLN A 103 -6.30 -5.29 -0.86
N VAL A 104 -6.73 -5.79 0.30
CA VAL A 104 -6.06 -5.60 1.58
C VAL A 104 -5.08 -6.75 1.84
N GLY A 105 -3.78 -6.48 1.71
CA GLY A 105 -2.74 -7.45 2.04
C GLY A 105 -2.77 -7.86 3.52
N LEU A 106 -2.42 -9.11 3.81
CA LEU A 106 -2.44 -9.65 5.18
C LEU A 106 -1.45 -8.93 6.11
N LEU A 107 -0.21 -8.78 5.67
CA LEU A 107 0.84 -8.15 6.47
C LEU A 107 0.72 -6.62 6.48
N THR A 108 0.56 -6.03 5.30
CA THR A 108 0.57 -4.56 5.13
C THR A 108 -0.76 -3.90 5.48
N GLY A 109 -1.86 -4.66 5.49
CA GLY A 109 -3.19 -4.17 5.83
C GLY A 109 -3.64 -4.66 7.20
N TRP A 110 -3.89 -5.96 7.35
CA TRP A 110 -4.53 -6.49 8.57
C TRP A 110 -3.67 -6.39 9.83
N ILE A 111 -2.45 -6.91 9.78
CA ILE A 111 -1.55 -6.89 10.95
C ILE A 111 -1.17 -5.45 11.29
N HIS A 112 -0.70 -4.69 10.29
CA HIS A 112 -0.32 -3.29 10.45
C HIS A 112 -1.45 -2.44 11.05
N HIS A 113 -2.66 -2.48 10.49
CA HIS A 113 -3.76 -1.68 11.02
C HIS A 113 -4.22 -2.15 12.40
N THR A 114 -4.20 -3.46 12.69
CA THR A 114 -4.55 -3.96 14.04
C THR A 114 -3.57 -3.46 15.09
N VAL A 115 -2.27 -3.49 14.79
CA VAL A 115 -1.23 -2.91 15.66
C VAL A 115 -1.45 -1.41 15.84
N TYR A 116 -1.76 -0.68 14.78
CA TYR A 116 -2.02 0.76 14.87
C TYR A 116 -3.31 1.10 15.61
N ILE A 117 -4.36 0.28 15.54
CA ILE A 117 -5.55 0.45 16.38
C ILE A 117 -5.16 0.34 17.87
N GLY A 118 -4.39 -0.69 18.23
CA GLY A 118 -3.83 -0.83 19.58
C GLY A 118 -2.98 0.36 19.99
N LEU A 119 -2.16 0.88 19.07
CA LEU A 119 -1.37 2.10 19.28
C LEU A 119 -2.26 3.31 19.54
N MET A 120 -3.33 3.52 18.77
CA MET A 120 -4.24 4.65 18.98
C MET A 120 -4.91 4.60 20.35
N PHE A 121 -5.31 3.40 20.81
CA PHE A 121 -5.81 3.22 22.17
C PHE A 121 -4.74 3.56 23.22
N TYR A 122 -3.50 3.12 23.03
CA TYR A 122 -2.39 3.45 23.92
C TYR A 122 -2.13 4.97 23.97
N LEU A 123 -2.07 5.64 22.82
CA LEU A 123 -1.84 7.08 22.73
C LEU A 123 -2.96 7.88 23.42
N ALA A 124 -4.21 7.45 23.26
CA ALA A 124 -5.37 8.06 23.90
C ALA A 124 -5.38 7.89 25.43
N ARG A 125 -4.66 6.90 25.98
CA ARG A 125 -4.58 6.66 27.43
C ARG A 125 -3.35 7.27 28.08
N THR A 126 -2.26 7.43 27.33
CA THR A 126 -0.96 7.91 27.84
C THR A 126 -0.65 9.36 27.49
N ASN A 127 -1.56 10.05 26.81
CA ASN A 127 -1.38 11.41 26.29
C ASN A 127 -0.11 11.59 25.45
N THR A 128 0.40 10.53 24.82
CA THR A 128 1.59 10.58 23.96
C THR A 128 1.26 10.98 22.51
N ALA A 129 0.04 11.44 22.27
CA ALA A 129 -0.45 11.93 20.97
C ALA A 129 0.47 12.95 20.29
N PRO A 130 1.11 13.92 20.98
CA PRO A 130 1.98 14.90 20.31
C PRO A 130 3.15 14.27 19.54
N ILE A 131 3.71 13.17 20.05
CA ILE A 131 4.82 12.45 19.38
C ILE A 131 4.30 11.79 18.11
N PHE A 132 3.13 11.18 18.18
CA PHE A 132 2.49 10.58 17.03
C PHE A 132 2.15 11.63 15.95
N LEU A 133 1.60 12.78 16.33
CA LEU A 133 1.30 13.87 15.41
C LEU A 133 2.58 14.50 14.83
N THR A 134 3.67 14.55 15.58
CA THR A 134 4.99 14.96 15.06
C THR A 134 5.46 13.99 13.97
N GLY A 135 5.22 12.69 14.14
CA GLY A 135 5.49 11.67 13.13
C GLY A 135 4.47 11.65 11.97
N ALA A 136 3.27 12.20 12.14
CA ALA A 136 2.19 12.09 11.16
C ALA A 136 2.44 12.86 9.85
N VAL A 137 3.42 13.79 9.82
CA VAL A 137 3.89 14.42 8.56
C VAL A 137 4.43 13.40 7.56
N MET A 138 4.83 12.22 8.06
CA MET A 138 5.23 11.09 7.22
C MET A 138 4.08 10.55 6.36
N GLU A 139 2.82 10.94 6.58
CA GLU A 139 1.70 10.58 5.71
C GLU A 139 1.70 11.30 4.35
N LEU A 140 2.54 12.33 4.15
CA LEU A 140 2.60 13.08 2.90
C LEU A 140 2.88 12.21 1.65
N PRO A 141 3.85 11.26 1.66
CA PRO A 141 4.06 10.35 0.53
C PRO A 141 2.89 9.38 0.32
N THR A 142 2.15 9.02 1.38
CA THR A 142 0.91 8.22 1.25
C THR A 142 -0.16 9.00 0.53
N PHE A 143 -0.31 10.28 0.88
CA PHE A 143 -1.23 11.20 0.20
C PHE A 143 -0.89 11.30 -1.29
N ASP A 144 0.39 11.53 -1.62
CA ASP A 144 0.85 11.61 -3.01
C ASP A 144 0.57 10.31 -3.79
N LEU A 145 0.83 9.15 -3.16
CA LEU A 145 0.54 7.84 -3.75
C LEU A 145 -0.95 7.62 -3.98
N GLY A 146 -1.78 7.92 -2.98
CA GLY A 146 -3.22 7.75 -3.07
C GLY A 146 -3.81 8.67 -4.15
N LEU A 147 -3.36 9.93 -4.19
CA LEU A 147 -3.81 10.90 -5.18
C LEU A 147 -3.42 10.48 -6.59
N SER A 148 -2.19 9.98 -6.77
CA SER A 148 -1.71 9.47 -8.06
C SER A 148 -2.45 8.21 -8.54
N ASN A 149 -3.01 7.40 -7.63
CA ASN A 149 -3.86 6.26 -8.00
C ASN A 149 -5.30 6.70 -8.37
N LEU A 150 -5.83 7.75 -7.72
CA LEU A 150 -7.14 8.31 -8.06
C LEU A 150 -7.11 9.05 -9.40
N PHE A 151 -6.08 9.88 -9.60
CA PHE A 151 -5.88 10.72 -10.78
C PHE A 151 -4.53 10.39 -11.44
N PRO A 152 -4.51 9.46 -12.41
CA PRO A 152 -3.27 9.08 -13.08
C PRO A 152 -2.54 10.26 -13.74
N SER A 153 -3.25 11.33 -14.10
CA SER A 153 -2.68 12.55 -14.69
C SER A 153 -1.70 13.28 -13.78
N VAL A 154 -1.84 13.17 -12.46
CA VAL A 154 -0.93 13.84 -11.51
C VAL A 154 0.26 12.97 -11.11
N ARG A 155 0.33 11.73 -11.61
CA ARG A 155 1.30 10.74 -11.15
C ARG A 155 2.72 11.12 -11.56
N ASN A 156 3.61 11.17 -10.57
CA ASN A 156 5.05 11.33 -10.80
C ASN A 156 5.82 10.40 -9.86
N ASP A 157 6.42 9.35 -10.43
CA ASP A 157 7.11 8.30 -9.67
C ASP A 157 8.35 8.85 -8.92
N LEU A 158 9.04 9.87 -9.47
CA LEU A 158 10.21 10.49 -8.83
C LEU A 158 9.80 11.37 -7.64
N ARG A 159 8.70 12.12 -7.77
CA ARG A 159 8.12 12.91 -6.66
C ARG A 159 7.72 12.02 -5.50
N PHE A 160 7.04 10.91 -5.79
CA PHE A 160 6.68 9.93 -4.77
C PHE A 160 7.91 9.32 -4.10
N LEU A 161 8.89 8.86 -4.87
CA LEU A 161 10.07 8.18 -4.32
C LEU A 161 10.96 9.11 -3.50
N SER A 162 11.14 10.36 -3.96
CA SER A 162 11.90 11.39 -3.23
C SER A 162 11.22 11.79 -1.93
N SER A 163 9.91 12.08 -1.96
CA SER A 163 9.15 12.40 -0.74
C SER A 163 9.13 11.22 0.24
N PHE A 164 8.98 9.99 -0.25
CA PHE A 164 9.07 8.79 0.59
C PHE A 164 10.44 8.70 1.27
N PHE A 165 11.53 8.88 0.54
CA PHE A 165 12.87 8.83 1.12
C PHE A 165 13.07 9.92 2.20
N VAL A 166 12.71 11.17 1.90
CA VAL A 166 12.90 12.29 2.83
C VAL A 166 12.06 12.11 4.11
N PHE A 167 10.76 11.83 3.98
CA PHE A 167 9.87 11.80 5.14
C PHE A 167 9.84 10.43 5.83
N ARG A 168 9.71 9.33 5.08
CA ARG A 168 9.51 7.99 5.66
C ARG A 168 10.82 7.30 6.05
N ILE A 169 11.97 7.76 5.52
CA ILE A 169 13.29 7.22 5.85
C ILE A 169 14.11 8.22 6.66
N LEU A 170 14.54 9.35 6.07
CA LEU A 170 15.48 10.26 6.73
C LEU A 170 14.88 10.90 7.99
N TYR A 171 13.73 11.57 7.84
CA TYR A 171 13.04 12.19 8.97
C TYR A 171 12.63 11.16 10.02
N HIS A 172 12.18 9.98 9.61
CA HIS A 172 11.82 8.91 10.53
C HIS A 172 13.02 8.44 11.36
N VAL A 173 14.17 8.19 10.73
CA VAL A 173 15.41 7.81 11.46
C VAL A 173 15.79 8.91 12.45
N TYR A 174 15.74 10.17 12.02
CA TYR A 174 16.02 11.32 12.90
C TYR A 174 15.09 11.35 14.11
N LEU A 175 13.77 11.27 13.90
CA LEU A 175 12.78 11.25 14.96
C LEU A 175 12.95 10.03 15.89
N LEU A 176 13.26 8.85 15.33
CA LEU A 176 13.50 7.63 16.10
C LEU A 176 14.71 7.77 17.03
N ILE A 177 15.83 8.31 16.51
CA ILE A 177 17.02 8.57 17.33
C ILE A 177 16.68 9.54 18.45
N ASP A 178 15.95 10.61 18.13
CA ASP A 178 15.60 11.63 19.11
C ASP A 178 14.68 11.09 20.20
N VAL A 179 13.66 10.29 19.83
CA VAL A 179 12.77 9.59 20.77
C VAL A 179 13.50 8.51 21.59
N ALA A 180 14.53 7.87 21.04
CA ALA A 180 15.31 6.83 21.72
C ALA A 180 16.28 7.37 22.78
N ARG A 181 16.63 8.67 22.72
CA ARG A 181 17.54 9.29 23.71
C ARG A 181 16.97 9.21 25.12
N LEU A 182 17.84 8.96 26.09
CA LEU A 182 17.49 8.93 27.52
C LEU A 182 16.79 10.23 27.95
N TYR A 183 17.34 11.37 27.53
CA TYR A 183 16.79 12.69 27.83
C TYR A 183 15.36 12.87 27.31
N SER A 184 15.08 12.37 26.10
CA SER A 184 13.74 12.46 25.53
C SER A 184 12.77 11.57 26.29
N ARG A 185 13.21 10.38 26.67
CA ARG A 185 12.39 9.40 27.38
C ARG A 185 12.03 9.83 28.80
N SER A 186 12.89 10.57 29.49
CA SER A 186 12.63 10.98 30.87
C SER A 186 11.37 11.84 31.01
N TYR A 187 11.06 12.71 30.04
CA TYR A 187 9.80 13.49 30.07
C TYR A 187 8.60 12.77 29.43
N MET A 188 8.82 11.64 28.75
CA MET A 188 7.77 10.75 28.21
C MET A 188 7.42 9.61 29.18
N GLY A 189 7.82 9.71 30.45
CA GLY A 189 7.56 8.69 31.47
C GLY A 189 8.38 7.41 31.28
N ASP A 190 9.59 7.53 30.75
CA ASP A 190 10.54 6.43 30.49
C ASP A 190 9.99 5.28 29.63
N SER A 191 8.90 5.53 28.90
CA SER A 191 8.28 4.53 28.03
C SER A 191 9.18 4.20 26.83
N TRP A 192 9.35 2.91 26.56
CA TRP A 192 9.97 2.42 25.32
C TRP A 192 8.98 2.28 24.17
N VAL A 193 7.67 2.43 24.42
CA VAL A 193 6.63 2.18 23.42
C VAL A 193 6.80 3.06 22.17
N PRO A 194 7.02 4.39 22.28
CA PRO A 194 7.23 5.22 21.09
C PRO A 194 8.43 4.76 20.24
N THR A 195 9.54 4.41 20.90
CA THR A 195 10.76 3.92 20.22
C THR A 195 10.52 2.60 19.50
N ILE A 196 9.88 1.63 20.15
CA ILE A 196 9.60 0.31 19.55
C ILE A 196 8.65 0.47 18.37
N MET A 197 7.59 1.27 18.51
CA MET A 197 6.59 1.47 17.46
C MET A 197 7.16 2.20 16.25
N LEU A 198 7.94 3.26 16.45
CA LEU A 198 8.67 3.94 15.37
C LEU A 198 9.69 2.99 14.72
N GLY A 199 10.41 2.19 15.51
CA GLY A 199 11.36 1.20 14.98
C GLY A 199 10.69 0.17 14.07
N LEU A 200 9.58 -0.43 14.50
CA LEU A 200 8.81 -1.38 13.70
C LEU A 200 8.24 -0.73 12.43
N ALA A 201 7.73 0.50 12.54
CA ALA A 201 7.24 1.24 11.39
C ALA A 201 8.36 1.56 10.38
N LEU A 202 9.56 1.92 10.85
CA LEU A 202 10.72 2.18 10.00
C LEU A 202 11.15 0.93 9.22
N LEU A 203 11.22 -0.23 9.86
CA LEU A 203 11.55 -1.49 9.17
C LEU A 203 10.58 -1.77 8.01
N MET A 204 9.29 -1.55 8.25
CA MET A 204 8.27 -1.67 7.22
C MET A 204 8.47 -0.64 6.10
N HIS A 205 8.74 0.62 6.41
CA HIS A 205 9.00 1.64 5.40
C HIS A 205 10.24 1.35 4.55
N ILE A 206 11.32 0.83 5.14
CA ILE A 206 12.50 0.40 4.39
C ILE A 206 12.13 -0.70 3.40
N SER A 207 11.33 -1.68 3.83
CA SER A 207 10.86 -2.76 2.94
C SER A 207 10.03 -2.22 1.77
N TRP A 208 9.17 -1.23 2.01
CA TRP A 208 8.35 -0.58 0.98
C TRP A 208 9.18 0.28 0.04
N PHE A 209 10.13 1.05 0.57
CA PHE A 209 11.04 1.86 -0.23
C PHE A 209 11.87 0.99 -1.18
N LYS A 210 12.41 -0.14 -0.69
CA LYS A 210 13.10 -1.12 -1.52
C LYS A 210 12.21 -1.65 -2.65
N GLY A 211 10.95 -1.97 -2.36
CA GLY A 211 9.97 -2.41 -3.36
C GLY A 211 9.66 -1.31 -4.39
N GLY A 212 9.47 -0.07 -3.94
CA GLY A 212 9.21 1.09 -4.79
C GLY A 212 10.38 1.41 -5.72
N LEU A 213 11.61 1.43 -5.18
CA LEU A 213 12.84 1.67 -5.93
C LEU A 213 13.09 0.56 -6.96
N SER A 214 12.98 -0.71 -6.55
CA SER A 214 13.13 -1.84 -7.48
C SER A 214 12.09 -1.77 -8.62
N GLY A 215 10.84 -1.44 -8.29
CA GLY A 215 9.79 -1.23 -9.28
C GLY A 215 10.09 -0.08 -10.23
N TYR A 216 10.63 1.03 -9.73
CA TYR A 216 11.02 2.20 -10.53
C TYR A 216 12.15 1.85 -11.51
N VAL A 217 13.24 1.25 -11.02
CA VAL A 217 14.38 0.84 -11.86
C VAL A 217 13.93 -0.12 -12.96
N LYS A 218 13.08 -1.10 -12.63
CA LYS A 218 12.52 -2.04 -13.61
C LYS A 218 11.66 -1.35 -14.70
N ARG A 219 10.95 -0.27 -14.36
CA ARG A 219 10.17 0.50 -15.34
C ARG A 219 11.08 1.30 -16.27
N GLN A 220 12.11 1.93 -15.72
CA GLN A 220 13.08 2.68 -16.52
C GLN A 220 13.81 1.77 -17.51
N SER A 221 14.27 0.60 -17.06
CA SER A 221 14.93 -0.35 -17.97
C SER A 221 14.00 -0.87 -19.08
N LYS A 222 12.68 -1.00 -18.82
CA LYS A 222 11.71 -1.38 -19.85
C LYS A 222 11.47 -0.25 -20.87
N ILE A 223 11.45 1.00 -20.41
CA ILE A 223 11.31 2.17 -21.30
C ILE A 223 12.55 2.26 -22.21
N GLU A 224 13.75 2.16 -21.64
CA GLU A 224 15.01 2.16 -22.39
C GLU A 224 15.07 1.01 -23.41
N ALA A 225 14.65 -0.20 -23.03
CA ALA A 225 14.59 -1.34 -23.94
C ALA A 225 13.60 -1.11 -25.10
N ASN A 226 12.41 -0.57 -24.82
CA ASN A 226 11.42 -0.27 -25.86
C ASN A 226 11.89 0.83 -26.83
N VAL A 227 12.57 1.87 -26.32
CA VAL A 227 13.15 2.93 -27.15
C VAL A 227 14.22 2.35 -28.08
N ASN A 228 15.09 1.46 -27.56
CA ASN A 228 16.11 0.80 -28.37
C ASN A 228 15.53 -0.15 -29.43
N VAL A 229 14.43 -0.85 -29.13
CA VAL A 229 13.75 -1.72 -30.11
C VAL A 229 13.10 -0.89 -31.21
N ASN A 230 12.39 0.18 -30.85
CA ASN A 230 11.77 1.07 -31.83
C ASN A 230 12.82 1.74 -32.72
N SER A 231 13.93 2.23 -32.18
CA SER A 231 15.00 2.83 -33.00
C SER A 231 15.70 1.84 -33.93
N GLN A 232 15.74 0.55 -33.58
CA GLN A 232 16.22 -0.51 -34.49
C GLN A 232 15.20 -0.85 -35.58
N MET A 233 13.90 -0.82 -35.28
CA MET A 233 12.84 -1.03 -36.28
C MET A 233 12.76 0.15 -37.25
N ASP A 234 12.86 1.39 -36.76
CA ASP A 234 12.89 2.60 -37.58
C ASP A 234 14.12 2.58 -38.51
N ASN A 235 15.32 2.32 -37.98
CA ASN A 235 16.53 2.17 -38.83
C ASN A 235 16.40 1.06 -39.88
N LYS A 236 15.72 -0.06 -39.56
CA LYS A 236 15.52 -1.15 -40.51
C LYS A 236 14.44 -0.82 -41.55
N GLN A 237 13.41 -0.06 -41.16
CA GLN A 237 12.42 0.49 -42.09
C GLN A 237 13.06 1.53 -42.99
N ASP A 238 13.91 2.41 -42.49
CA ASP A 238 14.66 3.38 -43.29
C ASP A 238 15.59 2.67 -44.29
N LEU A 239 16.26 1.58 -43.91
CA LEU A 239 17.05 0.76 -44.84
C LEU A 239 16.19 0.04 -45.89
N ILE A 240 14.97 -0.37 -45.55
CA ILE A 240 14.03 -0.96 -46.51
C ILE A 240 13.44 0.13 -47.41
N ILE A 241 13.17 1.31 -46.88
CA ILE A 241 12.68 2.47 -47.64
C ILE A 241 13.79 2.97 -48.55
N ASP A 242 15.05 3.02 -48.17
CA ASP A 242 16.16 3.34 -49.09
C ASP A 242 16.35 2.27 -50.16
N ALA A 243 16.06 1.00 -49.87
CA ALA A 243 16.07 -0.08 -50.85
C ALA A 243 14.82 -0.12 -51.76
N VAL A 244 13.72 0.53 -51.36
CA VAL A 244 12.45 0.57 -52.09
C VAL A 244 12.16 1.96 -52.69
N SER A 245 12.87 3.01 -52.27
CA SER A 245 12.82 4.39 -52.75
C SER A 245 13.54 4.59 -54.09
N GLU A 246 13.93 3.49 -54.76
CA GLU A 246 13.99 3.49 -56.23
C GLU A 246 12.58 3.46 -56.86
N TYR A 247 11.51 3.42 -56.06
CA TYR A 247 10.12 3.57 -56.53
C TYR A 247 9.18 4.18 -55.47
N ASP A 248 8.98 5.49 -55.61
CA ASP A 248 7.79 6.32 -55.31
C ASP A 248 7.29 6.55 -53.85
N ILE A 249 6.72 7.76 -53.70
CA ILE A 249 6.52 8.59 -52.51
C ILE A 249 5.27 8.21 -51.67
N SER A 250 5.31 8.35 -50.32
CA SER A 250 4.31 9.10 -49.50
C SER A 250 4.38 8.80 -47.99
N VAL A 251 4.40 9.86 -47.19
CA VAL A 251 4.56 10.01 -45.73
C VAL A 251 3.38 9.47 -44.89
N LYS A 252 3.64 8.99 -43.65
CA LYS A 252 2.60 8.89 -42.60
C LYS A 252 3.11 9.12 -41.17
N GLU A 253 2.37 9.99 -40.46
CA GLU A 253 2.49 10.41 -39.06
C GLU A 253 2.28 9.28 -38.02
N VAL A 254 3.02 9.36 -36.90
CA VAL A 254 2.93 8.45 -35.74
C VAL A 254 2.19 9.13 -34.58
N LEU A 255 1.15 8.48 -34.07
CA LEU A 255 0.38 8.86 -32.86
C LEU A 255 0.92 8.17 -31.59
N PRO A 256 0.75 8.78 -30.39
CA PRO A 256 1.31 8.27 -29.13
C PRO A 256 0.48 7.17 -28.46
N ILE A 257 1.20 6.30 -27.72
CA ILE A 257 0.74 5.07 -27.06
C ILE A 257 -0.07 5.35 -25.77
N THR A 258 -1.15 4.58 -25.56
CA THR A 258 -2.13 4.67 -24.46
C THR A 258 -1.73 3.95 -23.14
N PRO A 259 -2.38 4.25 -21.99
CA PRO A 259 -1.83 4.09 -20.64
C PRO A 259 -2.37 2.89 -19.82
N GLU A 260 -2.62 1.73 -20.42
CA GLU A 260 -3.34 0.63 -19.71
C GLU A 260 -2.45 -0.39 -18.96
N ASP A 261 -1.12 -0.37 -19.11
CA ASP A 261 -0.23 -1.43 -18.59
C ASP A 261 0.61 -1.04 -17.36
N SER A 262 -0.01 -0.77 -16.20
CA SER A 262 0.81 -0.61 -14.97
C SER A 262 0.17 -1.06 -13.66
N PRO A 263 0.52 -2.27 -13.16
CA PRO A 263 0.25 -2.67 -11.80
C PRO A 263 1.39 -2.16 -10.90
N LEU A 264 1.28 -0.92 -10.39
CA LEU A 264 1.89 -0.58 -9.10
C LEU A 264 1.14 -1.37 -8.02
N ILE A 265 1.56 -2.61 -7.81
CA ILE A 265 1.03 -3.51 -6.78
C ILE A 265 2.00 -3.44 -5.60
N THR A 266 1.50 -3.03 -4.42
CA THR A 266 2.06 -3.51 -3.16
C THR A 266 1.98 -5.04 -3.18
N PRO A 267 3.06 -5.80 -2.96
CA PRO A 267 3.09 -7.24 -3.20
C PRO A 267 1.84 -7.93 -2.63
N ARG A 268 0.96 -8.45 -3.51
CA ARG A 268 -0.18 -9.26 -3.07
C ARG A 268 0.38 -10.53 -2.43
N THR A 269 0.16 -10.69 -1.13
CA THR A 269 0.16 -12.02 -0.51
C THR A 269 -1.23 -12.62 -0.80
N PRO A 270 -1.35 -13.75 -1.52
CA PRO A 270 -2.65 -14.37 -1.72
C PRO A 270 -3.22 -14.84 -0.37
N SER A 271 -4.34 -14.26 0.05
CA SER A 271 -5.07 -14.70 1.24
C SER A 271 -5.83 -15.98 0.92
N VAL A 272 -5.31 -17.13 1.32
CA VAL A 272 -6.12 -18.35 1.44
C VAL A 272 -6.79 -18.27 2.81
N GLY A 273 -8.07 -17.89 2.85
CA GLY A 273 -8.86 -17.98 4.08
C GLY A 273 -9.31 -19.42 4.31
N PRO A 274 -9.20 -19.97 5.53
CA PRO A 274 -9.84 -21.23 5.86
C PRO A 274 -11.32 -20.98 6.11
N SER A 275 -12.19 -21.66 5.36
CA SER A 275 -13.59 -21.83 5.70
C SER A 275 -13.68 -22.76 6.91
N LEU A 276 -13.94 -22.20 8.10
CA LEU A 276 -14.28 -23.02 9.28
C LEU A 276 -15.72 -22.75 9.68
N LEU A 277 -16.59 -23.70 9.32
CA LEU A 277 -17.87 -23.95 9.97
C LEU A 277 -17.58 -24.46 11.38
N LEU A 278 -18.04 -23.73 12.40
CA LEU A 278 -17.99 -24.15 13.80
C LEU A 278 -19.25 -24.96 14.14
N PRO A 279 -19.14 -26.19 14.68
CA PRO A 279 -20.20 -26.77 15.48
C PRO A 279 -20.06 -26.35 16.94
N HIS A 280 -21.22 -26.23 17.58
CA HIS A 280 -21.43 -25.92 18.99
C HIS A 280 -20.79 -26.98 19.90
N ILE A 281 -19.85 -26.59 20.76
CA ILE A 281 -19.25 -27.47 21.80
C ILE A 281 -19.46 -26.83 23.16
N GLN A 282 -20.18 -27.54 24.04
CA GLN A 282 -20.31 -27.24 25.46
C GLN A 282 -19.00 -27.59 26.20
N ILE A 283 -18.57 -26.71 27.09
CA ILE A 283 -17.32 -26.84 27.86
C ILE A 283 -17.62 -27.50 29.22
N PRO A 284 -16.98 -28.63 29.59
CA PRO A 284 -16.87 -29.05 30.98
C PRO A 284 -15.57 -28.52 31.63
N ASN A 285 -15.66 -28.26 32.93
CA ASN A 285 -14.59 -27.78 33.82
C ASN A 285 -13.28 -28.54 33.65
N LEU A 286 -12.16 -27.81 33.46
CA LEU A 286 -10.80 -28.35 33.41
C LEU A 286 -9.93 -27.73 34.51
N ASN A 287 -9.49 -28.57 35.44
CA ASN A 287 -8.36 -28.32 36.33
C ASN A 287 -7.07 -28.24 35.48
N LEU A 288 -6.32 -27.14 35.60
CA LEU A 288 -5.04 -26.96 34.89
C LEU A 288 -3.92 -27.77 35.56
N PRO A 289 -3.11 -28.55 34.79
CA PRO A 289 -1.80 -28.99 35.23
C PRO A 289 -0.73 -27.90 35.00
N ASN A 290 0.35 -27.95 35.80
CA ASN A 290 1.46 -27.01 35.77
C ASN A 290 2.14 -26.93 34.39
N LEU A 291 2.38 -25.70 33.92
CA LEU A 291 3.14 -25.44 32.68
C LEU A 291 4.63 -25.78 32.85
N PRO A 292 5.27 -26.40 31.83
CA PRO A 292 6.71 -26.63 31.82
C PRO A 292 7.50 -25.32 31.63
N SER A 293 8.74 -25.31 32.11
CA SER A 293 9.60 -24.12 32.07
C SER A 293 10.16 -23.87 30.66
N PHE A 294 10.47 -22.60 30.37
CA PHE A 294 11.01 -22.17 29.06
C PHE A 294 12.30 -22.92 28.67
N THR A 295 13.05 -23.38 29.67
CA THR A 295 14.30 -24.14 29.50
C THR A 295 14.04 -25.54 28.92
N GLU A 296 12.96 -26.20 29.32
CA GLU A 296 12.55 -27.52 28.80
C GLU A 296 12.02 -27.42 27.36
N LEU A 297 11.32 -26.33 27.06
CA LEU A 297 10.82 -26.04 25.71
C LEU A 297 11.95 -25.79 24.70
N THR A 298 13.06 -25.22 25.18
CA THR A 298 14.23 -24.94 24.34
C THR A 298 15.09 -26.20 24.13
N ALA A 299 15.13 -27.12 25.09
CA ALA A 299 15.84 -28.40 24.98
C ALA A 299 15.14 -29.40 24.03
N ALA A 300 13.81 -29.31 23.90
CA ALA A 300 13.02 -30.18 23.01
C ALA A 300 13.11 -29.80 21.51
N LEU A 301 13.68 -28.64 21.19
CA LEU A 301 13.81 -28.13 19.82
C LEU A 301 15.07 -28.70 19.14
N ASN A 302 14.94 -29.93 18.65
CA ASN A 302 15.98 -30.65 17.93
C ASN A 302 16.28 -29.97 16.59
N ARG A 303 17.46 -29.33 16.45
CA ARG A 303 17.85 -28.50 15.30
C ARG A 303 17.83 -29.23 13.95
N GLU A 304 18.05 -30.55 13.93
CA GLU A 304 18.08 -31.33 12.68
C GLU A 304 16.69 -31.48 12.05
N LYS A 305 15.63 -31.67 12.84
CA LYS A 305 14.25 -31.75 12.31
C LYS A 305 13.75 -30.43 11.71
N LEU A 306 14.26 -29.29 12.19
CA LEU A 306 13.94 -27.96 11.66
C LEU A 306 14.58 -27.70 10.29
N VAL A 307 15.78 -28.23 10.05
CA VAL A 307 16.47 -28.10 8.75
C VAL A 307 15.81 -29.00 7.70
N GLU A 308 15.40 -30.20 8.09
CA GLU A 308 14.68 -31.13 7.21
C GLU A 308 13.27 -30.61 6.85
N SER A 309 12.55 -30.04 7.83
CA SER A 309 11.28 -29.33 7.63
C SER A 309 11.41 -28.08 6.76
N GLY A 310 12.49 -27.31 6.92
CA GLY A 310 12.75 -26.10 6.13
C GLY A 310 13.02 -26.39 4.66
N ASN A 311 13.70 -27.49 4.35
CA ASN A 311 13.92 -27.93 2.97
C ASN A 311 12.62 -28.42 2.32
N GLY A 312 11.79 -29.19 3.04
CA GLY A 312 10.47 -29.60 2.56
C GLY A 312 9.53 -28.42 2.28
N PHE A 313 9.55 -27.38 3.12
CA PHE A 313 8.79 -26.16 2.87
C PHE A 313 9.30 -25.39 1.64
N LYS A 314 10.63 -25.27 1.49
CA LYS A 314 11.24 -24.60 0.34
C LYS A 314 10.92 -25.30 -0.97
N GLU A 315 10.94 -26.63 -0.99
CA GLU A 315 10.56 -27.42 -2.17
C GLU A 315 9.06 -27.36 -2.46
N ALA A 316 8.20 -27.41 -1.44
CA ALA A 316 6.76 -27.24 -1.61
C ALA A 316 6.40 -25.86 -2.18
N VAL A 317 7.08 -24.79 -1.74
CA VAL A 317 6.91 -23.44 -2.28
C VAL A 317 7.41 -23.35 -3.72
N LYS A 318 8.56 -23.96 -4.04
CA LYS A 318 9.11 -23.99 -5.40
C LYS A 318 8.19 -24.74 -6.37
N HIS A 319 7.73 -25.93 -5.99
CA HIS A 319 6.79 -26.72 -6.79
C HIS A 319 5.49 -25.96 -7.07
N ARG A 320 4.93 -25.30 -6.05
CA ARG A 320 3.69 -24.52 -6.19
C ARG A 320 3.88 -23.26 -7.04
N TRP A 321 5.07 -22.68 -7.03
CA TRP A 321 5.44 -21.55 -7.88
C TRP A 321 5.57 -21.96 -9.36
N ASP A 322 6.20 -23.11 -9.62
CA ASP A 322 6.36 -23.64 -10.97
C ASP A 322 5.01 -24.06 -11.57
N GLU A 323 4.12 -24.67 -10.78
CA GLU A 323 2.74 -24.99 -11.18
C GLU A 323 1.92 -23.73 -11.56
N GLN A 324 2.09 -22.64 -10.82
CA GLN A 324 1.45 -21.36 -11.13
C GLN A 324 2.01 -20.76 -12.43
N LYS A 325 3.33 -20.80 -12.62
CA LYS A 325 4.01 -20.31 -13.83
C LYS A 325 3.52 -21.05 -15.08
N GLU A 326 3.32 -22.36 -14.97
CA GLU A 326 2.78 -23.18 -16.07
C GLU A 326 1.32 -22.83 -16.40
N LYS A 327 0.48 -22.60 -15.39
CA LYS A 327 -0.92 -22.13 -15.58
C LYS A 327 -0.99 -20.75 -16.23
N PHE A 328 -0.03 -19.86 -15.95
CA PHE A 328 0.08 -18.56 -16.61
C PHE A 328 0.52 -18.69 -18.07
N ASN A 329 1.48 -19.56 -18.37
CA ASN A 329 1.93 -19.80 -19.73
C ASN A 329 0.84 -20.44 -20.60
N THR A 330 0.09 -21.41 -20.07
CA THR A 330 -1.03 -22.05 -20.79
C THR A 330 -2.20 -21.09 -21.02
N LYS A 331 -2.56 -20.25 -20.03
CA LYS A 331 -3.56 -19.19 -20.25
C LYS A 331 -3.10 -18.13 -21.25
N GLY A 332 -1.83 -17.75 -21.23
CA GLY A 332 -1.25 -16.82 -22.20
C GLY A 332 -1.29 -17.37 -23.62
N GLN A 333 -0.98 -18.66 -23.80
CA GLN A 333 -1.08 -19.34 -25.10
C GLN A 333 -2.52 -19.46 -25.62
N LEU A 334 -3.49 -19.72 -24.73
CA LEU A 334 -4.91 -19.79 -25.11
C LEU A 334 -5.47 -18.43 -25.56
N LEU A 335 -5.07 -17.34 -24.92
CA LEU A 335 -5.45 -15.98 -25.32
C LEU A 335 -4.80 -15.57 -26.65
N GLY A 336 -3.53 -15.91 -26.86
CA GLY A 336 -2.85 -15.68 -28.14
C GLY A 336 -3.44 -16.49 -29.30
N ARG A 337 -3.94 -17.70 -29.04
CA ARG A 337 -4.58 -18.54 -30.07
C ARG A 337 -5.98 -18.05 -30.46
N ARG A 338 -6.72 -17.42 -29.52
CA ARG A 338 -8.05 -16.85 -29.78
C ARG A 338 -7.96 -15.58 -30.64
N SER A 339 -6.99 -14.70 -30.34
CA SER A 339 -6.71 -13.50 -31.15
C SER A 339 -6.31 -13.82 -32.61
N LYS A 340 -5.67 -14.97 -32.85
CA LYS A 340 -5.26 -15.42 -34.19
C LYS A 340 -6.40 -16.04 -35.00
N ILE A 341 -7.47 -16.48 -34.35
CA ILE A 341 -8.66 -17.04 -35.02
C ILE A 341 -9.61 -15.92 -35.43
N ASP A 342 -9.76 -14.89 -34.59
CA ASP A 342 -10.62 -13.73 -34.91
C ASP A 342 -10.06 -12.86 -36.04
N THR A 343 -8.75 -12.93 -36.32
CA THR A 343 -8.11 -12.26 -37.46
C THR A 343 -8.22 -13.03 -38.78
N LEU A 344 -8.54 -14.32 -38.76
CA LEU A 344 -8.69 -15.14 -39.96
C LEU A 344 -10.14 -15.19 -40.49
N ASN A 345 -11.13 -14.84 -39.67
CA ASN A 345 -12.55 -14.86 -40.04
C ASN A 345 -13.14 -13.47 -40.36
N GLY A 346 -12.30 -12.43 -40.44
CA GLY A 346 -12.72 -11.03 -40.67
C GLY A 346 -12.67 -10.56 -42.14
N GLU A 347 -12.35 -11.43 -43.10
CA GLU A 347 -12.48 -11.12 -44.54
C GLU A 347 -13.91 -11.45 -45.01
N GLU A 348 -14.87 -10.56 -44.72
CA GLU A 348 -16.24 -10.65 -45.25
C GLU A 348 -16.57 -9.44 -46.14
N SER A 349 -16.68 -9.74 -47.44
CA SER A 349 -17.38 -9.06 -48.53
C SER A 349 -17.64 -7.54 -48.46
N VAL A 350 -16.91 -6.80 -49.30
CA VAL A 350 -17.33 -5.47 -49.78
C VAL A 350 -18.29 -5.66 -50.95
N THR A 351 -19.59 -5.53 -50.70
CA THR A 351 -20.64 -5.53 -51.74
C THR A 351 -20.76 -4.14 -52.33
N ILE A 352 -20.30 -3.96 -53.58
CA ILE A 352 -20.46 -2.73 -54.35
C ILE A 352 -21.93 -2.63 -54.80
N ARG A 353 -22.66 -1.61 -54.32
CA ARG A 353 -23.96 -1.23 -54.89
C ARG A 353 -23.73 -0.27 -56.05
N GLU A 354 -24.07 -0.71 -57.26
CA GLU A 354 -24.25 0.20 -58.40
C GLU A 354 -25.49 1.07 -58.16
N VAL A 355 -25.31 2.38 -58.33
CA VAL A 355 -26.38 3.37 -58.35
C VAL A 355 -26.80 3.54 -59.81
N VAL A 356 -27.98 3.04 -60.15
CA VAL A 356 -28.65 3.36 -61.43
C VAL A 356 -29.23 4.76 -61.30
N ILE A 357 -28.84 5.62 -62.23
CA ILE A 357 -29.40 6.96 -62.44
C ILE A 357 -30.57 6.81 -63.41
N ASP A 358 -31.76 7.24 -62.99
CA ASP A 358 -32.87 7.63 -63.86
C ASP A 358 -33.32 9.05 -63.49
#